data_AF-A0A934DH11-F1
#
_entry.id   AF-A0A934DH11-F1
#
_cell.length_a   1.000
_cell.length_b   1.000
_cell.length_c   1.000
_cell.angle_alpha   90.00
_cell.angle_beta   90.00
_cell.angle_gamma   90.00
#
_symmetry.space_group_name_H-M   'P 1'
#
loop_
_entity.id
_entity.type
_entity.pdbx_description
1 polymer ?
#
loop_
_entity_poly.entity_id
_entity_poly.type
_entity_poly.pdbx_seq_one_letter_code
_entity_poly.pdbx_strand_id
1 'polypeptide(L)'
;MKKTALILFATCCISASVSGAAEKSAILLKLDASRAAVEALAGKIGENREAATDLEQARAFLKKATDAHEKGRQLLGFSIGGFGTLKPEAEEEIKGYLEMSELSVTTAASRLEKTRAANELETIEKQLTTVKAKVKVFEDRKAELEKLKADAAKCATAAREVETLKAEKISLAAQVEKLTAERGASGKSSAEQAELQRKNEEMKAEKKLLEAQIEKQLAEIKALTSQLDEAKKSARKTESPEPAATPPAAVETPSKEAAPAAAPPESK
;
A
#
# COMPACT_ATOMS: atom_id res chain seq x y z
N MET A 1 -18.54 3.81 -40.79
CA MET A 1 -19.90 4.29 -41.11
C MET A 1 -19.90 5.48 -42.07
N LYS A 2 -19.48 6.71 -41.71
CA LYS A 2 -19.59 7.88 -42.62
C LYS A 2 -18.87 7.76 -43.98
N LYS A 3 -17.77 7.00 -44.08
CA LYS A 3 -17.03 6.79 -45.35
C LYS A 3 -17.67 5.76 -46.28
N THR A 4 -18.34 4.74 -45.74
CA THR A 4 -18.97 3.66 -46.51
C THR A 4 -20.22 4.14 -47.25
N ALA A 5 -21.00 5.03 -46.63
CA ALA A 5 -22.17 5.66 -47.26
C ALA A 5 -21.80 6.53 -48.49
N LEU A 6 -20.59 7.12 -48.51
CA LEU A 6 -20.15 7.98 -49.61
C LEU A 6 -19.88 7.21 -50.91
N ILE A 7 -19.39 5.97 -50.80
CA ILE A 7 -19.07 5.12 -51.96
C ILE A 7 -20.35 4.60 -52.63
N LEU A 8 -21.40 4.34 -51.86
CA LEU A 8 -22.67 3.82 -52.38
C LEU A 8 -23.54 4.92 -53.03
N PHE A 9 -23.35 6.19 -52.63
CA PHE A 9 -24.10 7.32 -53.19
C PHE A 9 -23.50 7.84 -54.51
N ALA A 10 -22.17 7.69 -54.72
CA ALA A 10 -21.49 8.16 -55.92
C ALA A 10 -21.88 7.40 -57.21
N THR A 11 -22.33 6.15 -57.09
CA THR A 11 -22.70 5.29 -58.23
C THR A 11 -24.12 5.55 -58.75
N CYS A 12 -24.98 6.25 -57.99
CA CYS A 12 -26.43 6.27 -58.22
C CYS A 12 -26.95 7.48 -59.05
N CYS A 13 -26.06 8.33 -59.59
CA CYS A 13 -26.46 9.66 -60.10
C CYS A 13 -26.03 9.98 -61.55
N ILE A 14 -26.16 9.03 -62.49
CA ILE A 14 -25.93 9.26 -63.93
C ILE A 14 -27.17 8.86 -64.76
N SER A 15 -28.27 9.60 -64.56
CA SER A 15 -29.53 9.44 -65.29
C SER A 15 -30.14 10.79 -65.66
N ALA A 16 -29.68 11.40 -66.76
CA ALA A 16 -30.32 12.53 -67.41
C ALA A 16 -30.16 12.41 -68.94
N SER A 17 -31.28 12.49 -69.67
CA SER A 17 -31.38 12.13 -71.09
C SER A 17 -31.19 13.32 -72.02
N VAL A 18 -30.51 13.11 -73.16
CA VAL A 18 -30.58 13.98 -74.36
C VAL A 18 -30.54 13.08 -75.62
N SER A 19 -31.30 13.47 -76.64
CA SER A 19 -31.85 12.56 -77.67
C SER A 19 -30.95 12.21 -78.86
N GLY A 20 -31.15 11.02 -79.44
CA GLY A 20 -30.93 10.65 -80.85
C GLY A 20 -29.47 10.53 -81.31
N ALA A 21 -28.74 11.64 -81.35
CA ALA A 21 -27.32 11.64 -81.68
C ALA A 21 -26.44 11.41 -80.44
N ALA A 22 -26.92 11.85 -79.27
CA ALA A 22 -26.22 11.68 -77.98
C ALA A 22 -26.35 10.26 -77.39
N GLU A 23 -27.32 9.46 -77.84
CA GLU A 23 -27.55 8.11 -77.33
C GLU A 23 -26.45 7.12 -77.75
N LYS A 24 -25.87 7.31 -78.95
CA LYS A 24 -24.68 6.56 -79.40
C LYS A 24 -23.46 6.81 -78.51
N SER A 25 -23.25 8.05 -78.06
CA SER A 25 -22.24 8.35 -77.03
C SER A 25 -22.63 7.81 -75.65
N ALA A 26 -23.91 7.76 -75.30
CA ALA A 26 -24.38 7.25 -74.02
C ALA A 26 -24.17 5.74 -73.85
N ILE A 27 -24.41 4.93 -74.89
CA ILE A 27 -24.15 3.47 -74.84
C ILE A 27 -22.66 3.18 -74.68
N LEU A 28 -21.81 3.87 -75.44
CA LEU A 28 -20.35 3.78 -75.30
C LEU A 28 -19.88 4.19 -73.89
N LEU A 29 -20.37 5.32 -73.37
CA LEU A 29 -20.04 5.79 -72.04
C LEU A 29 -20.49 4.82 -70.93
N LYS A 30 -21.64 4.15 -71.10
CA LYS A 30 -22.09 3.08 -70.20
C LYS A 30 -21.23 1.80 -70.29
N LEU A 31 -20.80 1.40 -71.49
CA LEU A 31 -19.86 0.29 -71.69
C LEU A 31 -18.51 0.57 -71.00
N ASP A 32 -17.96 1.76 -71.17
CA ASP A 32 -16.69 2.16 -70.55
C ASP A 32 -16.82 2.31 -69.02
N ALA A 33 -17.95 2.85 -68.53
CA ALA A 33 -18.24 2.91 -67.09
C ALA A 33 -18.39 1.50 -66.47
N SER A 34 -19.10 0.58 -67.13
CA SER A 34 -19.25 -0.82 -66.68
C SER A 34 -17.90 -1.55 -66.68
N ARG A 35 -17.07 -1.33 -67.72
CA ARG A 35 -15.69 -1.84 -67.77
C ARG A 35 -14.82 -1.29 -66.63
N ALA A 36 -14.89 0.01 -66.37
CA ALA A 36 -14.17 0.63 -65.26
C ALA A 36 -14.64 0.09 -63.90
N ALA A 37 -15.94 -0.15 -63.70
CA ALA A 37 -16.48 -0.73 -62.48
C ALA A 37 -16.01 -2.18 -62.26
N VAL A 38 -16.00 -3.00 -63.32
CA VAL A 38 -15.46 -4.37 -63.30
C VAL A 38 -13.98 -4.38 -62.90
N GLU A 39 -13.13 -3.57 -63.54
CA GLU A 39 -11.70 -3.56 -63.22
C GLU A 39 -11.39 -2.94 -61.84
N ALA A 40 -12.15 -1.91 -61.43
CA ALA A 40 -12.05 -1.32 -60.09
C ALA A 40 -12.47 -2.28 -58.97
N LEU A 41 -13.27 -3.31 -59.28
CA LEU A 41 -13.62 -4.38 -58.34
C LEU A 41 -12.65 -5.56 -58.45
N ALA A 42 -12.15 -5.88 -59.64
CA ALA A 42 -11.13 -6.91 -59.86
C ALA A 42 -9.90 -6.70 -58.96
N GLY A 43 -9.39 -5.47 -58.90
CA GLY A 43 -8.26 -5.09 -58.04
C GLY A 43 -8.53 -5.15 -56.54
N LYS A 44 -9.75 -5.51 -56.10
CA LYS A 44 -10.17 -5.53 -54.68
C LYS A 44 -10.58 -6.92 -54.17
N ILE A 45 -10.90 -7.87 -55.06
CA ILE A 45 -11.49 -9.17 -54.69
C ILE A 45 -10.51 -10.09 -53.97
N GLY A 46 -9.22 -10.08 -54.34
CA GLY A 46 -8.21 -10.95 -53.74
C GLY A 46 -8.60 -12.42 -53.83
N GLU A 47 -8.62 -13.10 -52.68
CA GLU A 47 -8.93 -14.53 -52.57
C GLU A 47 -10.44 -14.86 -52.43
N ASN A 48 -11.33 -13.86 -52.49
CA ASN A 48 -12.77 -14.07 -52.33
C ASN A 48 -13.40 -14.78 -53.54
N ARG A 49 -13.48 -16.11 -53.48
CA ARG A 49 -14.01 -16.98 -54.54
C ARG A 49 -15.46 -16.66 -54.94
N GLU A 50 -16.32 -16.31 -53.99
CA GLU A 50 -17.73 -16.00 -54.28
C GLU A 50 -17.86 -14.67 -55.04
N ALA A 51 -17.08 -13.66 -54.66
CA ALA A 51 -17.04 -12.37 -55.36
C ALA A 51 -16.32 -12.49 -56.72
N ALA A 52 -15.31 -13.35 -56.84
CA ALA A 52 -14.63 -13.65 -58.10
C ALA A 52 -15.60 -14.27 -59.13
N THR A 53 -16.43 -15.24 -58.71
CA THR A 53 -17.44 -15.88 -59.57
C THR A 53 -18.44 -14.86 -60.11
N ASP A 54 -18.95 -13.97 -59.25
CA ASP A 54 -19.87 -12.90 -59.68
C ASP A 54 -19.19 -11.89 -60.61
N LEU A 55 -17.89 -11.58 -60.40
CA LEU A 55 -17.13 -10.72 -61.32
C LEU A 55 -16.92 -11.38 -62.69
N GLU A 56 -16.70 -12.68 -62.76
CA GLU A 56 -16.62 -13.42 -64.02
C GLU A 56 -17.96 -13.38 -64.78
N GLN A 57 -19.10 -13.46 -64.06
CA GLN A 57 -20.42 -13.24 -64.65
C GLN A 57 -20.58 -11.80 -65.18
N ALA A 58 -20.15 -10.78 -64.42
CA ALA A 58 -20.16 -9.40 -64.88
C ALA A 58 -19.33 -9.22 -66.17
N ARG A 59 -18.11 -9.79 -66.21
CA ARG A 59 -17.25 -9.81 -67.41
C ARG A 59 -17.92 -10.51 -68.59
N ALA A 60 -18.64 -11.61 -68.36
CA ALA A 60 -19.38 -12.31 -69.40
C ALA A 60 -20.55 -11.49 -69.96
N PHE A 61 -21.32 -10.80 -69.09
CA PHE A 61 -22.38 -9.89 -69.54
C PHE A 61 -21.83 -8.65 -70.27
N LEU A 62 -20.77 -8.02 -69.74
CA LEU A 62 -20.09 -6.90 -70.40
C LEU A 62 -19.52 -7.29 -71.78
N LYS A 63 -19.00 -8.53 -71.91
CA LYS A 63 -18.59 -9.06 -73.22
C LYS A 63 -19.79 -9.18 -74.17
N LYS A 64 -20.90 -9.78 -73.74
CA LYS A 64 -22.12 -9.86 -74.56
C LYS A 64 -22.64 -8.48 -74.99
N ALA A 65 -22.63 -7.48 -74.10
CA ALA A 65 -22.97 -6.09 -74.40
C ALA A 65 -22.03 -5.50 -75.47
N THR A 66 -20.73 -5.78 -75.39
CA THR A 66 -19.72 -5.34 -76.37
C THR A 66 -19.94 -6.02 -77.73
N ASP A 67 -20.11 -7.34 -77.74
CA ASP A 67 -20.34 -8.15 -78.95
C ASP A 67 -21.65 -7.74 -79.67
N ALA A 68 -22.72 -7.46 -78.92
CA ALA A 68 -24.00 -6.98 -79.47
C ALA A 68 -23.87 -5.58 -80.10
N HIS A 69 -23.16 -4.67 -79.43
CA HIS A 69 -22.87 -3.33 -79.93
C HIS A 69 -22.01 -3.34 -81.21
N GLU A 70 -21.03 -4.25 -81.30
CA GLU A 70 -20.21 -4.42 -82.52
C GLU A 70 -21.01 -5.01 -83.68
N LYS A 71 -21.81 -6.07 -83.44
CA LYS A 71 -22.68 -6.68 -84.46
C LYS A 71 -23.74 -5.71 -84.98
N GLY A 72 -24.39 -4.97 -84.07
CA GLY A 72 -25.37 -3.94 -84.42
C GLY A 72 -24.78 -2.85 -85.33
N ARG A 73 -23.51 -2.47 -85.10
CA ARG A 73 -22.77 -1.54 -85.96
C ARG A 73 -22.43 -2.14 -87.33
N GLN A 74 -21.96 -3.39 -87.39
CA GLN A 74 -21.53 -4.03 -88.63
C GLN A 74 -22.70 -4.25 -89.61
N LEU A 75 -23.86 -4.69 -89.12
CA LEU A 75 -25.03 -5.00 -89.96
C LEU A 75 -25.65 -3.75 -90.63
N LEU A 76 -25.44 -2.56 -90.07
CA LEU A 76 -25.97 -1.30 -90.60
C LEU A 76 -24.94 -0.53 -91.45
N GLY A 77 -23.64 -0.80 -91.26
CA GLY A 77 -22.57 -0.21 -92.08
C GLY A 77 -22.54 -0.67 -93.54
N PHE A 78 -23.24 -1.76 -93.89
CA PHE A 78 -23.32 -2.29 -95.26
C PHE A 78 -24.53 -1.78 -96.06
N SER A 79 -25.47 -1.07 -95.43
CA SER A 79 -26.69 -0.57 -96.08
C SER A 79 -26.51 0.87 -96.56
N ILE A 80 -26.14 1.02 -97.84
CA ILE A 80 -26.36 2.20 -98.71
C ILE A 80 -26.43 3.56 -97.97
N GLY A 81 -25.27 4.13 -97.67
CA GLY A 81 -25.08 5.58 -97.53
C GLY A 81 -25.84 6.31 -96.41
N GLY A 82 -25.38 6.20 -95.17
CA GLY A 82 -25.71 7.19 -94.14
C GLY A 82 -25.60 6.69 -92.70
N PHE A 83 -24.63 7.24 -91.95
CA PHE A 83 -24.56 7.27 -90.48
C PHE A 83 -25.11 6.06 -89.72
N GLY A 84 -24.24 5.09 -89.39
CA GLY A 84 -24.58 3.93 -88.58
C GLY A 84 -25.04 4.29 -87.15
N THR A 85 -26.35 4.46 -86.99
CA THR A 85 -27.10 4.32 -85.73
C THR A 85 -27.22 2.84 -85.36
N LEU A 86 -27.61 2.51 -84.13
CA LEU A 86 -28.00 1.15 -83.78
C LEU A 86 -29.48 0.91 -84.11
N LYS A 87 -29.86 -0.36 -84.25
CA LYS A 87 -31.26 -0.78 -84.24
C LYS A 87 -31.80 -0.75 -82.79
N PRO A 88 -33.04 -0.29 -82.54
CA PRO A 88 -33.61 -0.25 -81.19
C PRO A 88 -33.53 -1.58 -80.43
N GLU A 89 -33.75 -2.70 -81.11
CA GLU A 89 -33.70 -4.05 -80.53
C GLU A 89 -32.29 -4.41 -80.03
N ALA A 90 -31.25 -3.96 -80.75
CA ALA A 90 -29.86 -4.14 -80.33
C ALA A 90 -29.52 -3.21 -79.15
N GLU A 91 -30.10 -2.00 -79.08
CA GLU A 91 -29.92 -1.12 -77.93
C GLU A 91 -30.56 -1.67 -76.66
N GLU A 92 -31.75 -2.27 -76.75
CA GLU A 92 -32.39 -2.96 -75.63
C GLU A 92 -31.59 -4.18 -75.16
N GLU A 93 -31.06 -4.99 -76.08
CA GLU A 93 -30.17 -6.12 -75.73
C GLU A 93 -28.90 -5.63 -75.00
N ILE A 94 -28.27 -4.55 -75.47
CA ILE A 94 -27.09 -3.95 -74.83
C ILE A 94 -27.44 -3.39 -73.44
N LYS A 95 -28.58 -2.69 -73.31
CA LYS A 95 -29.07 -2.18 -72.00
C LYS A 95 -29.27 -3.33 -71.02
N GLY A 96 -29.95 -4.41 -71.43
CA GLY A 96 -30.16 -5.58 -70.59
C GLY A 96 -28.87 -6.27 -70.16
N TYR A 97 -27.89 -6.45 -71.06
CA TYR A 97 -26.58 -7.00 -70.66
C TYR A 97 -25.78 -6.05 -69.75
N LEU A 98 -25.90 -4.73 -69.92
CA LEU A 98 -25.26 -3.76 -69.02
C LEU A 98 -25.87 -3.80 -67.61
N GLU A 99 -27.20 -3.88 -67.50
CA GLU A 99 -27.92 -4.03 -66.23
C GLU A 99 -27.54 -5.34 -65.51
N MET A 100 -27.45 -6.45 -66.25
CA MET A 100 -26.98 -7.72 -65.69
C MET A 100 -25.50 -7.67 -65.26
N SER A 101 -24.64 -6.96 -66.01
CA SER A 101 -23.25 -6.70 -65.60
C SER A 101 -23.19 -5.90 -64.30
N GLU A 102 -23.97 -4.82 -64.19
CA GLU A 102 -24.03 -3.96 -62.99
C GLU A 102 -24.57 -4.71 -61.77
N LEU A 103 -25.60 -5.55 -61.93
CA LEU A 103 -26.12 -6.41 -60.87
C LEU A 103 -25.06 -7.41 -60.39
N SER A 104 -24.33 -8.04 -61.30
CA SER A 104 -23.23 -8.95 -60.96
C SER A 104 -22.07 -8.22 -60.25
N VAL A 105 -21.67 -7.02 -60.69
CA VAL A 105 -20.68 -6.17 -59.99
C VAL A 105 -21.15 -5.80 -58.57
N THR A 106 -22.42 -5.42 -58.43
CA THR A 106 -23.01 -5.05 -57.13
C THR A 106 -23.05 -6.24 -56.18
N THR A 107 -23.40 -7.43 -56.68
CA THR A 107 -23.41 -8.68 -55.90
C THR A 107 -22.00 -9.06 -55.45
N ALA A 108 -21.02 -9.03 -56.38
CA ALA A 108 -19.61 -9.27 -56.09
C ALA A 108 -19.07 -8.31 -55.00
N ALA A 109 -19.39 -7.01 -55.11
CA ALA A 109 -18.99 -6.00 -54.12
C ALA A 109 -19.63 -6.25 -52.75
N SER A 110 -20.91 -6.63 -52.71
CA SER A 110 -21.62 -6.97 -51.47
C SER A 110 -20.98 -8.18 -50.77
N ARG A 111 -20.67 -9.25 -51.51
CA ARG A 111 -19.98 -10.44 -50.95
C ARG A 111 -18.57 -10.09 -50.45
N LEU A 112 -17.83 -9.26 -51.18
CA LEU A 112 -16.51 -8.80 -50.78
C LEU A 112 -16.53 -8.04 -49.44
N GLU A 113 -17.43 -7.07 -49.30
CA GLU A 113 -17.57 -6.30 -48.05
C GLU A 113 -18.07 -7.18 -46.89
N LYS A 114 -18.97 -8.14 -47.15
CA LYS A 114 -19.42 -9.12 -46.14
C LYS A 114 -18.24 -9.95 -45.59
N THR A 115 -17.36 -10.45 -46.46
CA THR A 115 -16.17 -11.21 -46.03
C THR A 115 -15.18 -10.32 -45.28
N ARG A 116 -14.96 -9.07 -45.70
CA ARG A 116 -14.12 -8.12 -44.95
C ARG A 116 -14.65 -7.86 -43.54
N ALA A 117 -15.94 -7.58 -43.42
CA ALA A 117 -16.59 -7.35 -42.13
C ALA A 117 -16.51 -8.58 -41.21
N ALA A 118 -16.62 -9.80 -41.75
CA ALA A 118 -16.44 -11.03 -40.98
C ALA A 118 -15.01 -11.18 -40.44
N ASN A 119 -14.00 -10.92 -41.27
CA ASN A 119 -12.59 -11.00 -40.86
C ASN A 119 -12.21 -9.91 -39.84
N GLU A 120 -12.77 -8.70 -39.99
CA GLU A 120 -12.62 -7.62 -39.00
C GLU A 120 -13.27 -8.00 -37.66
N LEU A 121 -14.47 -8.59 -37.68
CA LEU A 121 -15.18 -9.07 -36.49
C LEU A 121 -14.38 -10.16 -35.76
N GLU A 122 -13.91 -11.19 -36.47
CA GLU A 122 -13.07 -12.25 -35.89
C GLU A 122 -11.79 -11.68 -35.25
N THR A 123 -11.18 -10.67 -35.89
CA THR A 123 -10.00 -9.97 -35.35
C THR A 123 -10.33 -9.20 -34.06
N ILE A 124 -11.47 -8.51 -34.03
CA ILE A 124 -11.96 -7.79 -32.85
C ILE A 124 -12.29 -8.77 -31.70
N GLU A 125 -12.88 -9.94 -31.98
CA GLU A 125 -13.17 -10.95 -30.96
C GLU A 125 -11.90 -11.54 -30.32
N LYS A 126 -10.85 -11.79 -31.11
CA LYS A 126 -9.52 -12.21 -30.61
C LYS A 126 -8.89 -11.12 -29.73
N GLN A 127 -8.98 -9.85 -30.14
CA GLN A 127 -8.52 -8.72 -29.34
C GLN A 127 -9.32 -8.56 -28.04
N LEU A 128 -10.64 -8.65 -28.09
CA LEU A 128 -11.53 -8.57 -26.93
C LEU A 128 -11.22 -9.67 -25.90
N THR A 129 -10.99 -10.90 -26.37
CA THR A 129 -10.58 -12.03 -25.52
C THR A 129 -9.25 -11.75 -24.82
N THR A 130 -8.27 -11.20 -25.56
CA THR A 130 -6.97 -10.79 -25.01
C THR A 130 -7.11 -9.67 -23.97
N VAL A 131 -7.98 -8.69 -24.21
CA VAL A 131 -8.25 -7.59 -23.27
C VAL A 131 -8.94 -8.10 -22.01
N LYS A 132 -9.95 -8.98 -22.12
CA LYS A 132 -10.61 -9.61 -20.97
C LYS A 132 -9.61 -10.36 -20.08
N ALA A 133 -8.69 -11.13 -20.68
CA ALA A 133 -7.63 -11.81 -19.94
C ALA A 133 -6.70 -10.83 -19.20
N LYS A 134 -6.31 -9.71 -19.83
CA LYS A 134 -5.50 -8.66 -19.19
C LYS A 134 -6.23 -7.95 -18.05
N VAL A 135 -7.53 -7.66 -18.20
CA VAL A 135 -8.35 -7.05 -17.14
C VAL A 135 -8.36 -7.93 -15.89
N LYS A 136 -8.62 -9.23 -16.05
CA LYS A 136 -8.56 -10.19 -14.93
C LYS A 136 -7.22 -10.16 -14.19
N VAL A 137 -6.09 -10.15 -14.92
CA VAL A 137 -4.75 -10.04 -14.31
C VAL A 137 -4.56 -8.73 -13.53
N PHE A 138 -5.16 -7.62 -13.96
CA PHE A 138 -5.13 -6.37 -13.19
C PHE A 138 -6.01 -6.42 -11.94
N GLU A 139 -7.17 -7.09 -12.00
CA GLU A 139 -8.05 -7.31 -10.84
C GLU A 139 -7.38 -8.19 -9.78
N ASP A 140 -6.79 -9.32 -10.20
CA ASP A 140 -6.03 -10.24 -9.35
C ASP A 140 -4.86 -9.51 -8.66
N ARG A 141 -4.05 -8.74 -9.42
CA ARG A 141 -2.95 -7.92 -8.89
C ARG A 141 -3.41 -6.82 -7.95
N LYS A 142 -4.58 -6.22 -8.18
CA LYS A 142 -5.15 -5.21 -7.29
C LYS A 142 -5.52 -5.82 -5.93
N ALA A 143 -6.12 -7.02 -5.94
CA ALA A 143 -6.43 -7.74 -4.71
C ALA A 143 -5.17 -8.13 -3.92
N GLU A 144 -4.12 -8.60 -4.62
CA GLU A 144 -2.81 -8.90 -4.02
C GLU A 144 -2.16 -7.65 -3.41
N LEU A 145 -2.21 -6.50 -4.09
CA LEU A 145 -1.65 -5.24 -3.62
C LEU A 145 -2.33 -4.74 -2.33
N GLU A 146 -3.67 -4.82 -2.24
CA GLU A 146 -4.39 -4.46 -1.01
C GLU A 146 -4.08 -5.44 0.15
N LYS A 147 -3.89 -6.73 -0.12
CA LYS A 147 -3.40 -7.69 0.88
C LYS A 147 -2.00 -7.30 1.38
N LEU A 148 -1.06 -7.01 0.48
CA LEU A 148 0.31 -6.62 0.83
C LEU A 148 0.36 -5.31 1.65
N LYS A 149 -0.51 -4.33 1.36
CA LYS A 149 -0.68 -3.13 2.20
C LYS A 149 -1.14 -3.48 3.61
N ALA A 150 -2.14 -4.36 3.75
CA ALA A 150 -2.65 -4.78 5.06
C ALA A 150 -1.58 -5.53 5.87
N ASP A 151 -0.79 -6.38 5.22
CA ASP A 151 0.31 -7.10 5.88
C ASP A 151 1.47 -6.15 6.25
N ALA A 152 1.81 -5.18 5.40
CA ALA A 152 2.78 -4.13 5.73
C ALA A 152 2.36 -3.28 6.94
N ALA A 153 1.07 -2.96 7.07
CA ALA A 153 0.53 -2.26 8.25
C ALA A 153 0.68 -3.07 9.54
N LYS A 154 0.45 -4.39 9.50
CA LYS A 154 0.68 -5.29 10.65
C LYS A 154 2.16 -5.30 11.04
N CYS A 155 3.07 -5.40 10.07
CA CYS A 155 4.51 -5.35 10.32
C CYS A 155 4.95 -4.03 10.97
N ALA A 156 4.36 -2.89 10.57
CA ALA A 156 4.63 -1.59 11.17
C ALA A 156 4.15 -1.52 12.64
N THR A 157 3.01 -2.12 12.97
CA THR A 157 2.55 -2.24 14.37
C THR A 157 3.48 -3.13 15.20
N ALA A 158 3.82 -4.32 14.70
CA ALA A 158 4.73 -5.25 15.39
C ALA A 158 6.13 -4.64 15.61
N ALA A 159 6.63 -3.82 14.68
CA ALA A 159 7.89 -3.10 14.86
C ALA A 159 7.86 -2.14 16.05
N ARG A 160 6.76 -1.39 16.24
CA ARG A 160 6.56 -0.49 17.39
C ARG A 160 6.44 -1.25 18.70
N GLU A 161 5.73 -2.38 18.71
CA GLU A 161 5.62 -3.25 19.89
C GLU A 161 7.00 -3.76 20.33
N VAL A 162 7.87 -4.14 19.38
CA VAL A 162 9.25 -4.54 19.65
C VAL A 162 10.09 -3.39 20.22
N GLU A 163 9.87 -2.14 19.81
CA GLU A 163 10.53 -0.97 20.40
C GLU A 163 10.07 -0.72 21.85
N THR A 164 8.76 -0.79 22.11
CA THR A 164 8.20 -0.68 23.48
C THR A 164 8.77 -1.77 24.39
N LEU A 165 8.74 -3.04 23.96
CA LEU A 165 9.27 -4.17 24.75
C LEU A 165 10.77 -4.05 25.03
N LYS A 166 11.56 -3.45 24.13
CA LYS A 166 12.98 -3.13 24.39
C LYS A 166 13.13 -2.08 25.48
N ALA A 167 12.33 -1.01 25.45
CA ALA A 167 12.35 0.04 26.48
C ALA A 167 11.91 -0.50 27.86
N GLU A 168 10.84 -1.30 27.90
CA GLU A 168 10.38 -1.98 29.11
C GLU A 168 11.45 -2.93 29.69
N LYS A 169 12.12 -3.72 28.83
CA LYS A 169 13.23 -4.59 29.25
C LYS A 169 14.37 -3.80 29.90
N ILE A 170 14.73 -2.63 29.36
CA ILE A 170 15.76 -1.75 29.94
C ILE A 170 15.32 -1.21 31.30
N SER A 171 14.06 -0.74 31.41
CA SER A 171 13.49 -0.26 32.68
C SER A 171 13.46 -1.35 33.75
N LEU A 172 13.02 -2.56 33.40
CA LEU A 172 12.99 -3.71 34.32
C LEU A 172 14.39 -4.15 34.74
N ALA A 173 15.38 -4.11 33.84
CA ALA A 173 16.78 -4.41 34.20
C ALA A 173 17.31 -3.42 35.26
N ALA A 174 17.07 -2.12 35.07
CA ALA A 174 17.47 -1.09 36.05
C ALA A 174 16.74 -1.25 37.40
N GLN A 175 15.46 -1.64 37.41
CA GLN A 175 14.72 -1.95 38.63
C GLN A 175 15.29 -3.19 39.36
N VAL A 176 15.67 -4.24 38.63
CA VAL A 176 16.30 -5.44 39.19
C VAL A 176 17.67 -5.11 39.82
N GLU A 177 18.50 -4.30 39.15
CA GLU A 177 19.78 -3.83 39.71
C GLU A 177 19.57 -3.02 41.00
N LYS A 178 18.62 -2.08 41.00
CA LYS A 178 18.28 -1.27 42.18
C LYS A 178 17.82 -2.14 43.35
N LEU A 179 16.84 -3.04 43.14
CA LEU A 179 16.34 -3.93 44.18
C LEU A 179 17.42 -4.89 44.71
N THR A 180 18.36 -5.31 43.85
CA THR A 180 19.51 -6.13 44.26
C THR A 180 20.45 -5.34 45.17
N ALA A 181 20.72 -4.07 44.86
CA ALA A 181 21.52 -3.19 45.70
C ALA A 181 20.83 -2.89 47.06
N GLU A 182 19.54 -2.57 47.06
CA GLU A 182 18.74 -2.32 48.27
C GLU A 182 18.71 -3.55 49.18
N ARG A 183 18.53 -4.76 48.62
CA ARG A 183 18.62 -6.02 49.37
C ARG A 183 19.99 -6.23 50.00
N GLY A 184 21.06 -5.89 49.28
CA GLY A 184 22.43 -5.92 49.80
C GLY A 184 22.66 -4.94 50.95
N ALA A 185 22.12 -3.72 50.87
CA ALA A 185 22.19 -2.73 51.93
C ALA A 185 21.38 -3.14 53.17
N SER A 186 20.16 -3.66 52.98
CA SER A 186 19.32 -4.19 54.07
C SER A 186 20.02 -5.36 54.79
N GLY A 187 20.68 -6.26 54.07
CA GLY A 187 21.47 -7.34 54.66
C GLY A 187 22.63 -6.84 55.53
N LYS A 188 23.34 -5.78 55.12
CA LYS A 188 24.38 -5.15 55.94
C LYS A 188 23.81 -4.52 57.22
N SER A 189 22.72 -3.77 57.11
CA SER A 189 22.05 -3.15 58.25
C SER A 189 21.53 -4.20 59.24
N SER A 190 21.01 -5.32 58.76
CA SER A 190 20.59 -6.44 59.61
C SER A 190 21.77 -7.09 60.35
N ALA A 191 22.94 -7.21 59.72
CA ALA A 191 24.14 -7.74 60.37
C ALA A 191 24.68 -6.77 61.44
N GLU A 192 24.72 -5.46 61.15
CA GLU A 192 25.10 -4.41 62.10
C GLU A 192 24.13 -4.36 63.30
N GLN A 193 22.82 -4.49 63.05
CA GLN A 193 21.82 -4.55 64.11
C GLN A 193 22.02 -5.77 65.04
N ALA A 194 22.40 -6.92 64.49
CA ALA A 194 22.73 -8.11 65.30
C ALA A 194 24.01 -7.91 66.12
N GLU A 195 25.02 -7.23 65.58
CA GLU A 195 26.24 -6.88 66.34
C GLU A 195 25.96 -5.88 67.47
N LEU A 196 25.13 -4.86 67.22
CA LEU A 196 24.70 -3.89 68.24
C LEU A 196 23.82 -4.52 69.33
N GLN A 197 23.01 -5.53 68.99
CA GLN A 197 22.28 -6.33 69.98
C GLN A 197 23.24 -7.11 70.87
N ARG A 198 24.22 -7.81 70.29
CA ARG A 198 25.24 -8.55 71.04
C ARG A 198 26.04 -7.66 71.98
N LYS A 199 26.53 -6.50 71.50
CA LYS A 199 27.24 -5.52 72.35
C LYS A 199 26.37 -5.00 73.49
N ASN A 200 25.06 -4.80 73.26
CA ASN A 200 24.12 -4.42 74.33
C ASN A 200 23.96 -5.52 75.39
N GLU A 201 23.98 -6.80 75.00
CA GLU A 201 23.93 -7.92 75.95
C GLU A 201 25.23 -8.04 76.76
N GLU A 202 26.38 -7.89 76.12
CA GLU A 202 27.70 -7.84 76.76
C GLU A 202 27.78 -6.68 77.78
N MET A 203 27.41 -5.45 77.38
CA MET A 203 27.34 -4.29 78.28
C MET A 203 26.35 -4.47 79.45
N LYS A 204 25.21 -5.15 79.24
CA LYS A 204 24.26 -5.47 80.33
C LYS A 204 24.83 -6.49 81.30
N ALA A 205 25.62 -7.45 80.83
CA ALA A 205 26.30 -8.43 81.68
C ALA A 205 27.42 -7.76 82.51
N GLU A 206 28.23 -6.90 81.88
CA GLU A 206 29.26 -6.13 82.57
C GLU A 206 28.65 -5.17 83.61
N LYS A 207 27.58 -4.46 83.28
CA LYS A 207 26.86 -3.59 84.23
C LYS A 207 26.41 -4.35 85.47
N LYS A 208 25.82 -5.55 85.32
CA LYS A 208 25.42 -6.40 86.45
C LYS A 208 26.62 -6.83 87.30
N LEU A 209 27.76 -7.11 86.68
CA LEU A 209 28.98 -7.51 87.38
C LEU A 209 29.56 -6.32 88.18
N LEU A 210 29.54 -5.11 87.61
CA LEU A 210 29.92 -3.87 88.29
C LEU A 210 28.95 -3.52 89.42
N GLU A 211 27.64 -3.67 89.23
CA GLU A 211 26.63 -3.50 90.28
C GLU A 211 26.90 -4.45 91.46
N ALA A 212 27.18 -5.72 91.20
CA ALA A 212 27.56 -6.70 92.23
C ALA A 212 28.90 -6.38 92.92
N GLN A 213 29.88 -5.80 92.19
CA GLN A 213 31.13 -5.31 92.81
C GLN A 213 30.89 -4.11 93.72
N ILE A 214 30.03 -3.17 93.32
CA ILE A 214 29.65 -2.01 94.12
C ILE A 214 28.91 -2.46 95.39
N GLU A 215 27.96 -3.39 95.30
CA GLU A 215 27.30 -3.97 96.48
C GLU A 215 28.31 -4.63 97.43
N LYS A 216 29.26 -5.39 96.90
CA LYS A 216 30.34 -6.00 97.70
C LYS A 216 31.20 -4.94 98.41
N GLN A 217 31.63 -3.90 97.69
CA GLN A 217 32.43 -2.80 98.27
C GLN A 217 31.64 -2.01 99.32
N LEU A 218 30.34 -1.76 99.10
CA LEU A 218 29.48 -1.10 100.09
C LEU A 218 29.31 -1.95 101.36
N ALA A 219 29.18 -3.27 101.22
CA ALA A 219 29.15 -4.19 102.36
C ALA A 219 30.49 -4.19 103.13
N GLU A 220 31.62 -4.16 102.42
CA GLU A 220 32.97 -4.09 102.99
C GLU A 220 33.24 -2.76 103.70
N ILE A 221 32.88 -1.62 103.09
CA ILE A 221 32.90 -0.28 103.72
C ILE A 221 32.04 -0.26 104.98
N LYS A 222 30.84 -0.86 104.95
CA LYS A 222 29.94 -0.93 106.11
C LYS A 222 30.52 -1.78 107.24
N ALA A 223 31.19 -2.90 106.92
CA ALA A 223 31.90 -3.74 107.88
C ALA A 223 33.08 -2.99 108.51
N LEU A 224 33.94 -2.36 107.70
CA LEU A 224 35.08 -1.55 108.16
C LEU A 224 34.62 -0.35 109.00
N THR A 225 33.53 0.33 108.63
CA THR A 225 32.95 1.42 109.42
C THR A 225 32.48 0.91 110.79
N SER A 226 31.85 -0.27 110.83
CA SER A 226 31.42 -0.90 112.09
C SER A 226 32.61 -1.24 112.99
N GLN A 227 33.70 -1.80 112.43
CA GLN A 227 34.95 -2.04 113.16
C GLN A 227 35.61 -0.74 113.65
N LEU A 228 35.55 0.33 112.86
CA LEU A 228 36.11 1.63 113.22
C LEU A 228 35.32 2.30 114.36
N ASP A 229 34.00 2.16 114.37
CA ASP A 229 33.17 2.63 115.48
C ASP A 229 33.28 1.74 116.73
N GLU A 230 33.50 0.43 116.60
CA GLU A 230 33.91 -0.45 117.71
C GLU A 230 35.28 -0.03 118.27
N ALA A 231 36.26 0.27 117.41
CA ALA A 231 37.57 0.76 117.81
C ALA A 231 37.47 2.10 118.54
N LYS A 232 36.69 3.06 118.04
CA LYS A 232 36.40 4.34 118.76
C LYS A 232 35.71 4.10 120.11
N LYS A 233 34.83 3.09 120.21
CA LYS A 233 34.16 2.71 121.45
C LYS A 233 35.14 2.08 122.45
N SER A 234 36.19 1.39 121.98
CA SER A 234 37.29 0.90 122.81
C SER A 234 38.31 1.98 123.20
N ALA A 235 38.46 3.04 122.39
CA ALA A 235 39.46 4.10 122.59
C ALA A 235 39.04 5.21 123.57
N ARG A 236 37.76 5.30 123.97
CA ARG A 236 37.25 6.41 124.79
C ARG A 236 37.42 6.19 126.30
N LYS A 237 38.68 6.17 126.77
CA LYS A 237 39.03 6.21 128.20
C LYS A 237 40.32 6.98 128.55
N THR A 238 40.55 8.17 127.96
CA THR A 238 41.39 9.27 128.50
C THR A 238 41.12 10.59 127.74
N GLU A 239 41.63 11.72 128.25
CA GLU A 239 41.13 13.09 127.98
C GLU A 239 41.94 13.96 126.97
N SER A 240 41.28 15.05 126.52
CA SER A 240 41.68 16.42 126.03
C SER A 240 43.15 16.92 126.06
N PRO A 241 43.53 18.08 125.42
CA PRO A 241 42.70 19.17 124.84
C PRO A 241 43.13 19.78 123.46
N GLU A 242 42.45 20.89 123.09
CA GLU A 242 42.62 21.91 122.01
C GLU A 242 43.99 22.65 121.95
N PRO A 243 44.34 23.50 120.92
CA PRO A 243 43.53 24.64 120.41
C PRO A 243 43.65 25.13 118.92
N ALA A 244 42.59 25.88 118.50
CA ALA A 244 42.54 27.09 117.66
C ALA A 244 43.30 27.27 116.31
N ALA A 245 42.56 27.53 115.20
CA ALA A 245 42.47 28.85 114.52
C ALA A 245 41.58 28.82 113.24
N THR A 246 40.87 29.93 112.95
CA THR A 246 39.87 30.13 111.86
C THR A 246 40.26 31.36 110.99
N PRO A 247 39.35 31.94 110.16
CA PRO A 247 38.62 31.45 108.96
C PRO A 247 39.29 32.11 107.70
N PRO A 248 38.63 32.57 106.60
CA PRO A 248 37.31 32.32 105.95
C PRO A 248 37.50 31.68 104.53
N ALA A 249 36.61 31.70 103.52
CA ALA A 249 35.38 32.44 103.26
C ALA A 249 34.36 31.67 102.37
N ALA A 250 33.41 32.43 101.79
CA ALA A 250 32.23 32.04 101.02
C ALA A 250 32.36 32.28 99.50
N VAL A 251 31.41 31.77 98.68
CA VAL A 251 30.54 32.55 97.76
C VAL A 251 29.63 31.62 96.90
N GLU A 252 28.32 31.81 97.07
CA GLU A 252 27.18 31.83 96.14
C GLU A 252 27.06 30.94 94.87
N THR A 253 25.88 30.30 94.78
CA THR A 253 25.06 29.94 93.58
C THR A 253 24.74 31.17 92.71
N PRO A 254 24.36 31.12 91.38
CA PRO A 254 23.03 30.57 90.98
C PRO A 254 22.77 30.18 89.48
N SER A 255 21.49 29.90 89.18
CA SER A 255 20.75 30.17 87.92
C SER A 255 20.88 29.29 86.66
N LYS A 256 19.91 28.37 86.51
CA LYS A 256 18.82 28.43 85.49
C LYS A 256 18.96 29.44 84.33
N GLU A 257 19.02 28.97 83.07
CA GLU A 257 18.45 29.69 81.91
C GLU A 257 18.02 28.75 80.74
N ALA A 258 17.27 29.31 79.79
CA ALA A 258 16.30 28.74 78.86
C ALA A 258 16.80 27.92 77.65
N ALA A 259 15.84 27.23 77.01
CA ALA A 259 15.90 26.87 75.58
C ALA A 259 15.48 28.07 74.71
N PRO A 260 15.94 28.14 73.45
CA PRO A 260 14.97 28.22 72.35
C PRO A 260 15.36 27.39 71.10
N ALA A 261 14.54 27.50 70.04
CA ALA A 261 14.51 26.64 68.84
C ALA A 261 15.13 27.28 67.57
N ALA A 262 14.93 26.61 66.42
CA ALA A 262 15.19 27.05 65.01
C ALA A 262 16.67 27.06 64.55
N ALA A 263 17.06 26.81 63.29
CA ALA A 263 16.43 26.27 62.05
C ALA A 263 17.59 25.91 61.03
N PRO A 264 17.36 25.37 59.80
CA PRO A 264 18.43 24.85 58.92
C PRO A 264 19.12 25.95 58.07
N PRO A 265 20.22 25.64 57.33
CA PRO A 265 20.06 25.52 55.87
C PRO A 265 20.99 24.53 55.10
N GLU A 266 20.47 24.05 53.97
CA GLU A 266 21.07 23.89 52.62
C GLU A 266 22.42 23.18 52.32
N SER A 267 22.34 22.41 51.21
CA SER A 267 23.35 22.19 50.15
C SER A 267 24.51 21.19 50.37
N LYS A 268 24.39 20.01 49.74
CA LYS A 268 24.84 19.78 48.35
C LYS A 268 24.12 18.60 47.71
#